data_AF-A0A973GEN8-F1
#
_entry.id   AF-A0A973GEN8-F1
#
_cell.length_a   1.000
_cell.length_b   1.000
_cell.length_c   1.000
_cell.angle_alpha   90.00
_cell.angle_beta   90.00
_cell.angle_gamma   90.00
#
_symmetry.space_group_name_H-M   'P 1'
#
loop_
_entity.id
_entity.type
_entity.pdbx_description
1 polymer ?
#
loop_
_entity_poly.entity_id
_entity_poly.type
_entity_poly.pdbx_seq_one_letter_code
_entity_poly.pdbx_strand_id
1 'polypeptide(L)'
;MHHILITSLLALVFMGQGVSAQTGATSLESPAPSTTSATSVSIQEQAQIKRKELERAKNISKEQSDPTGTMQKEIEHALGSLRAGMTPDVTHMTETVNALRTNATPLLANMPAWITNACSTATETSCEVTRATIKTTCETVAGNLTNVADGSAIKDGCTSIDSMTCADITNACAKAKQAIENRDVKLEEVKARIAEKSTAVAEKLETRKEQFAEKKEALAEQAKERIKAYAIRVIERVTAAIERLEKLADRIDSRIAKTESASSSADTSEATSLVSDARIHLAAAKESLTDASTLLSDSLVTNDARSATDIVREAMKSAADSVRTAREKLTSALASLKSVTPVDTSSDNTL
;
A
#
# COMPACT_ATOMS: atom_id res chain seq x y z
N MET A 1 27.99 12.92 8.50
CA MET A 1 28.51 13.64 7.32
C MET A 1 28.22 12.85 6.03
N HIS A 2 26.94 12.70 5.64
CA HIS A 2 26.56 11.97 4.40
C HIS A 2 25.38 12.61 3.64
N HIS A 3 25.02 13.87 3.92
CA HIS A 3 23.85 14.52 3.33
C HIS A 3 24.14 15.58 2.26
N ILE A 4 25.38 15.71 1.78
CA ILE A 4 25.77 16.79 0.85
C ILE A 4 25.84 16.35 -0.63
N LEU A 5 25.66 15.07 -0.98
CA LEU A 5 25.92 14.60 -2.36
C LEU A 5 24.69 14.36 -3.25
N ILE A 6 23.45 14.62 -2.82
CA ILE A 6 22.25 14.30 -3.64
C ILE A 6 21.69 15.50 -4.43
N THR A 7 22.17 16.73 -4.18
CA THR A 7 21.62 17.94 -4.83
C THR A 7 22.22 18.30 -6.20
N SER A 8 23.15 17.52 -6.75
CA SER A 8 23.88 17.91 -7.98
C SER A 8 23.43 17.23 -9.27
N LEU A 9 22.38 16.39 -9.26
CA LEU A 9 21.99 15.57 -10.42
C LEU A 9 20.71 16.00 -11.14
N LEU A 10 20.07 17.11 -10.74
CA LEU A 10 18.80 17.57 -11.32
C LEU A 10 18.91 18.81 -12.25
N ALA A 11 20.10 19.09 -12.78
CA ALA A 11 20.38 20.31 -13.55
C ALA A 11 20.57 20.12 -15.06
N LEU A 12 20.20 18.97 -15.66
CA LEU A 12 20.66 18.63 -17.03
C LEU A 12 19.58 18.13 -18.03
N VAL A 13 18.28 18.41 -17.82
CA VAL A 13 17.22 17.86 -18.72
C VAL A 13 16.39 18.91 -19.49
N PHE A 14 16.58 20.22 -19.33
CA PHE A 14 15.73 21.18 -20.07
C PHE A 14 16.54 22.22 -20.86
N MET A 15 17.15 21.76 -21.95
CA MET A 15 17.52 22.58 -23.10
C MET A 15 16.93 21.98 -24.37
N GLY A 16 16.15 22.79 -25.10
CA GLY A 16 15.75 22.51 -26.48
C GLY A 16 14.26 22.22 -26.64
N GLN A 17 13.47 23.20 -27.06
CA GLN A 17 13.34 23.58 -28.48
C GLN A 17 12.49 24.85 -28.58
N GLY A 18 13.05 25.85 -29.25
CA GLY A 18 12.30 26.99 -29.75
C GLY A 18 11.67 26.65 -31.10
N VAL A 19 10.44 27.07 -31.31
CA VAL A 19 9.85 27.24 -32.64
C VAL A 19 9.24 28.63 -32.70
N SER A 20 9.83 29.42 -33.58
CA SER A 20 9.42 30.75 -34.01
C SER A 20 8.47 30.61 -35.20
N ALA A 21 7.37 31.37 -35.22
CA ALA A 21 6.71 31.84 -36.44
C ALA A 21 5.79 33.02 -36.05
N GLN A 22 6.20 34.25 -36.32
CA GLN A 22 6.01 35.01 -37.55
C GLN A 22 4.59 35.60 -37.70
N THR A 23 4.59 36.91 -37.53
CA THR A 23 3.66 37.97 -37.95
C THR A 23 2.85 37.71 -39.22
N GLY A 24 1.58 38.11 -39.17
CA GLY A 24 0.75 38.37 -40.35
C GLY A 24 -0.37 39.34 -40.00
N ALA A 25 -0.17 40.62 -40.29
CA ALA A 25 -1.19 41.66 -40.26
C ALA A 25 -2.01 41.62 -41.56
N THR A 26 -3.34 41.73 -41.48
CA THR A 26 -4.16 42.43 -42.47
C THR A 26 -5.61 42.63 -42.02
N SER A 27 -6.12 43.80 -42.41
CA SER A 27 -7.51 44.12 -42.79
C SER A 27 -8.55 44.43 -41.71
N LEU A 28 -8.82 45.74 -41.63
CA LEU A 28 -10.15 46.34 -41.60
C LEU A 28 -11.23 45.45 -42.24
N GLU A 29 -12.29 45.14 -41.49
CA GLU A 29 -13.68 45.35 -41.95
C GLU A 29 -14.66 45.25 -40.77
N SER A 30 -15.49 46.28 -40.66
CA SER A 30 -16.64 46.33 -39.75
C SER A 30 -17.86 45.75 -40.46
N PRO A 31 -18.59 44.82 -39.83
CA PRO A 31 -20.02 44.71 -40.09
C PRO A 31 -20.86 44.73 -38.81
N ALA A 32 -22.05 45.30 -38.98
CA ALA A 32 -23.11 45.54 -38.01
C ALA A 32 -23.62 44.27 -37.28
N PRO A 33 -24.31 44.42 -36.13
CA PRO A 33 -24.71 43.30 -35.28
C PRO A 33 -26.00 42.63 -35.77
N SER A 34 -25.92 41.34 -36.14
CA SER A 34 -27.08 40.48 -36.32
C SER A 34 -27.01 39.23 -35.43
N THR A 35 -27.95 39.22 -34.48
CA THR A 35 -28.75 38.05 -34.04
C THR A 35 -28.03 36.77 -33.58
N THR A 36 -27.83 36.67 -32.27
CA THR A 36 -28.26 35.57 -31.38
C THR A 36 -28.58 34.22 -32.03
N SER A 37 -27.59 33.34 -32.20
CA SER A 37 -27.81 31.88 -32.22
C SER A 37 -26.55 31.03 -31.96
N ALA A 38 -25.34 31.61 -32.02
CA ALA A 38 -24.09 30.85 -31.91
C ALA A 38 -23.65 30.51 -30.46
N THR A 39 -24.26 31.10 -29.43
CA THR A 39 -23.85 30.88 -28.03
C THR A 39 -24.49 29.63 -27.39
N SER A 40 -25.56 29.07 -27.96
CA SER A 40 -26.26 27.91 -27.38
C SER A 40 -25.54 26.58 -27.63
N VAL A 41 -24.78 26.46 -28.72
CA VAL A 41 -24.03 25.24 -29.05
C VAL A 41 -22.84 25.03 -28.09
N SER A 42 -22.19 26.12 -27.67
CA SER A 42 -21.06 26.07 -26.73
C SER A 42 -21.49 25.61 -25.32
N ILE A 43 -22.67 26.03 -24.85
CA ILE A 43 -23.18 25.62 -23.54
C ILE A 43 -23.53 24.12 -23.52
N GLN A 44 -24.07 23.59 -24.62
CA GLN A 44 -24.40 22.18 -24.74
C GLN A 44 -23.15 21.29 -24.79
N GLU A 45 -22.09 21.75 -25.46
CA GLU A 45 -20.81 21.03 -25.52
C GLU A 45 -20.09 21.05 -24.16
N GLN A 46 -20.08 22.18 -23.46
CA GLN A 46 -19.54 22.25 -22.09
C GLN A 46 -20.32 21.36 -21.10
N ALA A 47 -21.63 21.21 -21.27
CA ALA A 47 -22.44 20.30 -20.45
C ALA A 47 -22.10 18.81 -20.72
N GLN A 48 -21.76 18.46 -21.97
CA GLN A 48 -21.33 17.10 -22.31
C GLN A 48 -19.95 16.77 -21.75
N ILE A 49 -19.02 17.75 -21.76
CA ILE A 49 -17.68 17.58 -21.16
C ILE A 49 -17.81 17.35 -19.65
N LYS A 50 -18.57 18.20 -18.93
CA LYS A 50 -18.79 18.03 -17.49
C LYS A 50 -19.46 16.69 -17.13
N ARG A 51 -20.39 16.20 -17.96
CA ARG A 51 -20.98 14.85 -17.77
C ARG A 51 -19.96 13.73 -17.91
N LYS A 52 -19.07 13.82 -18.92
CA LYS A 52 -18.00 12.83 -19.11
C LYS A 52 -16.99 12.85 -17.96
N GLU A 53 -16.66 14.02 -17.43
CA GLU A 53 -15.76 14.14 -16.26
C GLU A 53 -16.40 13.57 -14.99
N LEU A 54 -17.70 13.81 -14.77
CA LEU A 54 -18.42 13.26 -13.62
C LEU A 54 -18.54 11.73 -13.69
N GLU A 55 -18.73 11.15 -14.87
CA GLU A 55 -18.71 9.70 -15.08
C GLU A 55 -17.31 9.10 -14.83
N ARG A 56 -16.24 9.77 -15.28
CA ARG A 56 -14.86 9.35 -14.97
C ARG A 56 -14.58 9.38 -13.47
N ALA A 57 -15.03 10.42 -12.77
CA ALA A 57 -14.88 10.52 -11.31
C ALA A 57 -15.64 9.41 -10.57
N LYS A 58 -16.85 9.06 -11.01
CA LYS A 58 -17.62 7.93 -10.44
C LYS A 58 -16.93 6.59 -10.65
N ASN A 59 -16.33 6.34 -11.82
CA ASN A 59 -15.59 5.10 -12.06
C ASN A 59 -14.32 5.00 -11.22
N ILE A 60 -13.57 6.11 -11.05
CA ILE A 60 -12.39 6.13 -10.17
C ILE A 60 -12.78 5.88 -8.71
N SER A 61 -13.88 6.49 -8.25
CA SER A 61 -14.39 6.25 -6.89
C SER A 61 -14.85 4.80 -6.66
N LYS A 62 -15.37 4.13 -7.70
CA LYS A 62 -15.78 2.72 -7.62
C LYS A 62 -14.58 1.75 -7.62
N GLU A 63 -13.47 2.12 -8.27
CA GLU A 63 -12.21 1.37 -8.18
C GLU A 63 -11.49 1.57 -6.83
N GLN A 64 -11.68 2.71 -6.16
CA GLN A 64 -11.05 2.99 -4.86
C GLN A 64 -11.86 2.52 -3.64
N SER A 65 -13.12 2.14 -3.79
CA SER A 65 -13.99 1.76 -2.66
C SER A 65 -13.85 0.31 -2.15
N ASP A 66 -12.98 -0.52 -2.73
CA ASP A 66 -12.69 -1.88 -2.25
C ASP A 66 -11.24 -2.04 -1.70
N PRO A 67 -10.81 -1.28 -0.68
CA PRO A 67 -9.50 -1.50 -0.05
C PRO A 67 -9.42 -2.84 0.71
N THR A 68 -10.55 -3.47 0.99
CA THR A 68 -10.64 -4.82 1.55
C THR A 68 -10.34 -5.90 0.51
N GLY A 69 -10.67 -5.68 -0.77
CA GLY A 69 -10.50 -6.66 -1.83
C GLY A 69 -9.03 -6.90 -2.22
N THR A 70 -8.20 -5.85 -2.23
CA THR A 70 -6.76 -5.98 -2.46
C THR A 70 -6.03 -6.60 -1.28
N MET A 71 -6.37 -6.22 -0.04
CA MET A 71 -5.82 -6.92 1.14
C MET A 71 -6.29 -8.38 1.22
N GLN A 72 -7.54 -8.70 0.88
CA GLN A 72 -8.01 -10.09 0.80
C GLN A 72 -7.27 -10.87 -0.28
N LYS A 73 -7.03 -10.29 -1.46
CA LYS A 73 -6.23 -10.93 -2.52
C LYS A 73 -4.77 -11.12 -2.12
N GLU A 74 -4.16 -10.16 -1.43
CA GLU A 74 -2.79 -10.32 -0.92
C GLU A 74 -2.71 -11.35 0.22
N ILE A 75 -3.72 -11.43 1.09
CA ILE A 75 -3.84 -12.47 2.12
C ILE A 75 -4.08 -13.83 1.46
N GLU A 76 -4.96 -13.94 0.46
CA GLU A 76 -5.19 -15.18 -0.29
C GLU A 76 -3.97 -15.60 -1.11
N HIS A 77 -3.23 -14.65 -1.69
CA HIS A 77 -1.99 -14.93 -2.39
C HIS A 77 -0.86 -15.31 -1.42
N ALA A 78 -0.79 -14.70 -0.24
CA ALA A 78 0.17 -15.08 0.81
C ALA A 78 -0.18 -16.45 1.42
N LEU A 79 -1.46 -16.74 1.67
CA LEU A 79 -1.93 -18.06 2.10
C LEU A 79 -1.76 -19.11 0.99
N GLY A 80 -1.93 -18.73 -0.27
CA GLY A 80 -1.66 -19.54 -1.44
C GLY A 80 -0.17 -19.84 -1.62
N SER A 81 0.69 -18.85 -1.38
CA SER A 81 2.15 -19.01 -1.38
C SER A 81 2.65 -19.84 -0.21
N LEU A 82 2.07 -19.70 0.99
CA LEU A 82 2.32 -20.61 2.12
C LEU A 82 1.84 -22.04 1.82
N ARG A 83 0.71 -22.18 1.10
CA ARG A 83 0.20 -23.48 0.64
C ARG A 83 1.05 -24.09 -0.49
N ALA A 84 1.68 -23.28 -1.33
CA ALA A 84 2.56 -23.72 -2.42
C ALA A 84 4.02 -23.92 -1.98
N GLY A 85 4.45 -23.28 -0.89
CA GLY A 85 5.79 -23.42 -0.29
C GLY A 85 5.88 -24.56 0.73
N MET A 86 4.75 -25.07 1.23
CA MET A 86 4.70 -26.43 1.75
C MET A 86 4.86 -27.36 0.55
N THR A 87 6.02 -28.01 0.48
CA THR A 87 6.34 -28.97 -0.56
C THR A 87 5.15 -29.92 -0.80
N PRO A 88 4.85 -30.30 -2.06
CA PRO A 88 3.71 -31.15 -2.40
C PRO A 88 3.70 -32.51 -1.70
N ASP A 89 4.78 -32.85 -0.99
CA ASP A 89 4.90 -34.06 -0.18
C ASP A 89 3.99 -34.03 1.07
N VAL A 90 3.74 -32.86 1.68
CA VAL A 90 2.92 -32.78 2.90
C VAL A 90 1.42 -32.76 2.60
N THR A 91 0.99 -32.13 1.51
CA THR A 91 -0.43 -32.15 1.10
C THR A 91 -0.84 -33.53 0.58
N HIS A 92 0.02 -34.17 -0.22
CA HIS A 92 -0.19 -35.57 -0.62
C HIS A 92 -0.10 -36.49 0.61
N MET A 93 0.80 -36.26 1.57
CA MET A 93 0.76 -36.99 2.84
C MET A 93 -0.52 -36.72 3.64
N THR A 94 -1.05 -35.50 3.73
CA THR A 94 -2.28 -35.25 4.50
C THR A 94 -3.52 -35.81 3.82
N GLU A 95 -3.60 -35.81 2.48
CA GLU A 95 -4.68 -36.48 1.74
C GLU A 95 -4.51 -37.99 1.78
N THR A 96 -3.29 -38.53 1.68
CA THR A 96 -3.03 -39.97 1.78
C THR A 96 -3.22 -40.45 3.22
N VAL A 97 -2.86 -39.67 4.24
CA VAL A 97 -3.10 -39.95 5.67
C VAL A 97 -4.57 -39.77 5.99
N ASN A 98 -5.28 -38.77 5.44
CA ASN A 98 -6.73 -38.66 5.64
C ASN A 98 -7.49 -39.75 4.87
N ALA A 99 -7.06 -40.16 3.68
CA ALA A 99 -7.63 -41.28 2.93
C ALA A 99 -7.35 -42.62 3.63
N LEU A 100 -6.12 -42.84 4.13
CA LEU A 100 -5.78 -43.96 4.99
C LEU A 100 -6.56 -43.90 6.30
N ARG A 101 -6.79 -42.71 6.87
CA ARG A 101 -7.60 -42.55 8.08
C ARG A 101 -9.05 -42.86 7.81
N THR A 102 -9.69 -42.31 6.77
CA THR A 102 -11.10 -42.58 6.43
C THR A 102 -11.32 -44.02 6.00
N ASN A 103 -10.35 -44.67 5.35
CA ASN A 103 -10.44 -46.07 4.95
C ASN A 103 -10.06 -47.05 6.08
N ALA A 104 -9.16 -46.67 7.01
CA ALA A 104 -8.78 -47.49 8.17
C ALA A 104 -9.67 -47.26 9.40
N THR A 105 -10.31 -46.10 9.56
CA THR A 105 -11.23 -45.85 10.68
C THR A 105 -12.40 -46.82 10.74
N PRO A 106 -13.08 -47.25 9.67
CA PRO A 106 -14.12 -48.27 9.79
C PRO A 106 -13.55 -49.67 10.09
N LEU A 107 -12.27 -49.94 9.83
CA LEU A 107 -11.59 -51.21 10.18
C LEU A 107 -11.04 -51.22 11.61
N LEU A 108 -10.61 -50.08 12.14
CA LEU A 108 -10.11 -49.93 13.51
C LEU A 108 -11.21 -49.54 14.52
N ALA A 109 -12.28 -48.86 14.10
CA ALA A 109 -13.47 -48.61 14.91
C ALA A 109 -14.44 -49.79 14.93
N ASN A 110 -14.39 -50.68 13.92
CA ASN A 110 -14.99 -52.03 13.99
C ASN A 110 -14.00 -53.12 14.41
N MET A 111 -12.75 -52.79 14.75
CA MET A 111 -11.99 -53.68 15.62
C MET A 111 -12.65 -53.59 16.99
N PRO A 112 -13.19 -54.68 17.48
CA PRO A 112 -14.57 -54.63 17.89
C PRO A 112 -14.67 -54.68 19.40
N ALA A 113 -15.71 -54.01 19.89
CA ALA A 113 -16.21 -54.21 21.26
C ALA A 113 -16.39 -55.70 21.62
N TRP A 114 -16.47 -56.63 20.65
CA TRP A 114 -16.48 -58.07 20.90
C TRP A 114 -15.14 -58.67 21.33
N ILE A 115 -13.97 -58.13 20.95
CA ILE A 115 -12.67 -58.61 21.47
C ILE A 115 -12.47 -58.18 22.93
N THR A 116 -12.87 -56.94 23.26
CA THR A 116 -12.82 -56.45 24.66
C THR A 116 -13.91 -57.06 25.55
N ASN A 117 -15.13 -57.32 25.04
CA ASN A 117 -16.16 -58.08 25.78
C ASN A 117 -15.76 -59.55 25.96
N ALA A 118 -15.24 -60.23 24.92
CA ALA A 118 -14.85 -61.64 25.00
C ALA A 118 -13.72 -61.87 26.02
N CYS A 119 -12.78 -60.93 26.19
CA CYS A 119 -11.72 -61.04 27.19
C CYS A 119 -12.17 -60.70 28.63
N SER A 120 -13.44 -60.29 28.86
CA SER A 120 -13.97 -59.99 30.21
C SER A 120 -14.78 -61.13 30.83
N THR A 121 -15.25 -62.09 30.03
CA THR A 121 -16.08 -63.23 30.46
C THR A 121 -15.39 -64.58 30.25
N ALA A 122 -14.06 -64.61 30.19
CA ALA A 122 -13.32 -65.81 29.80
C ALA A 122 -13.31 -66.90 30.88
N THR A 123 -14.30 -67.78 30.86
CA THR A 123 -14.16 -69.18 31.33
C THR A 123 -13.34 -69.97 30.31
N GLU A 124 -12.79 -71.15 30.66
CA GLU A 124 -11.94 -71.96 29.77
C GLU A 124 -12.55 -72.22 28.39
N THR A 125 -13.88 -72.36 28.31
CA THR A 125 -14.66 -72.48 27.07
C THR A 125 -14.58 -71.27 26.14
N SER A 126 -14.27 -70.08 26.66
CA SER A 126 -14.13 -68.84 25.90
C SER A 126 -12.79 -68.73 25.16
N CYS A 127 -11.74 -69.41 25.64
CA CYS A 127 -10.40 -69.35 25.03
C CYS A 127 -10.37 -70.06 23.67
N GLU A 128 -11.07 -71.20 23.54
CA GLU A 128 -11.14 -71.96 22.28
C GLU A 128 -11.97 -71.24 21.22
N VAL A 129 -13.14 -70.70 21.59
CA VAL A 129 -13.98 -69.90 20.68
C VAL A 129 -13.23 -68.66 20.20
N THR A 130 -12.47 -68.01 21.08
CA THR A 130 -11.64 -66.84 20.71
C THR A 130 -10.51 -67.24 19.77
N ARG A 131 -9.81 -68.35 20.04
CA ARG A 131 -8.75 -68.88 19.15
C ARG A 131 -9.31 -69.23 17.77
N ALA A 132 -10.45 -69.92 17.70
CA ALA A 132 -11.10 -70.29 16.45
C ALA A 132 -11.54 -69.05 15.66
N THR A 133 -12.12 -68.06 16.34
CA THR A 133 -12.53 -66.80 15.70
C THR A 133 -11.33 -66.04 15.16
N ILE A 134 -10.26 -65.88 15.96
CA ILE A 134 -9.00 -65.24 15.53
C ILE A 134 -8.45 -65.92 14.28
N LYS A 135 -8.36 -67.26 14.29
CA LYS A 135 -7.89 -68.06 13.16
C LYS A 135 -8.72 -67.80 11.90
N THR A 136 -10.04 -67.86 12.02
CA THR A 136 -10.97 -67.62 10.89
C THR A 136 -10.82 -66.21 10.33
N THR A 137 -10.70 -65.19 11.20
CA THR A 137 -10.45 -63.81 10.76
C THR A 137 -9.08 -63.62 10.13
N CYS A 138 -8.03 -64.25 10.66
CA CYS A 138 -6.69 -64.20 10.07
C CYS A 138 -6.68 -64.84 8.67
N GLU A 139 -7.34 -65.99 8.51
CA GLU A 139 -7.49 -66.66 7.20
C GLU A 139 -8.29 -65.80 6.21
N THR A 140 -9.37 -65.15 6.67
CA THR A 140 -10.19 -64.26 5.84
C THR A 140 -9.42 -63.01 5.41
N VAL A 141 -8.69 -62.37 6.32
CA VAL A 141 -7.86 -61.19 6.02
C VAL A 141 -6.70 -61.56 5.10
N ALA A 142 -6.06 -62.71 5.34
CA ALA A 142 -5.01 -63.23 4.46
C ALA A 142 -5.55 -63.48 3.04
N GLY A 143 -6.73 -64.10 2.90
CA GLY A 143 -7.37 -64.35 1.61
C GLY A 143 -7.78 -63.08 0.85
N ASN A 144 -8.10 -61.99 1.54
CA ASN A 144 -8.41 -60.71 0.90
C ASN A 144 -7.16 -59.90 0.51
N LEU A 145 -6.02 -60.15 1.18
CA LEU A 145 -4.75 -59.45 0.94
C LEU A 145 -3.86 -60.12 -0.13
N THR A 146 -4.19 -61.31 -0.63
CA THR A 146 -3.38 -62.02 -1.65
C THR A 146 -3.25 -61.30 -3.00
N ASN A 147 -3.96 -60.17 -3.20
CA ASN A 147 -3.81 -59.31 -4.38
C ASN A 147 -2.77 -58.19 -4.19
N VAL A 148 -2.14 -58.06 -3.02
CA VAL A 148 -1.07 -57.10 -2.73
C VAL A 148 0.24 -57.87 -2.56
N ALA A 149 1.30 -57.47 -3.26
CA ALA A 149 2.49 -58.27 -3.53
C ALA A 149 3.36 -58.68 -2.31
N ASP A 150 3.00 -58.33 -1.08
CA ASP A 150 3.78 -58.56 0.15
C ASP A 150 3.06 -59.49 1.16
N GLY A 151 2.38 -60.54 0.69
CA GLY A 151 1.60 -61.46 1.52
C GLY A 151 2.39 -62.49 2.36
N SER A 152 3.70 -62.62 2.18
CA SER A 152 4.50 -63.65 2.87
C SER A 152 4.68 -63.38 4.38
N ALA A 153 4.85 -62.11 4.78
CA ALA A 153 5.06 -61.74 6.18
C ALA A 153 3.83 -61.99 7.08
N ILE A 154 2.62 -61.95 6.50
CA ILE A 154 1.36 -62.19 7.24
C ILE A 154 1.16 -63.70 7.51
N LYS A 155 1.64 -64.55 6.59
CA LYS A 155 1.50 -66.01 6.69
C LYS A 155 2.36 -66.59 7.81
N ASP A 156 3.57 -66.05 8.01
CA ASP A 156 4.50 -66.47 9.07
C ASP A 156 4.02 -66.06 10.47
N GLY A 157 3.19 -65.02 10.60
CA GLY A 157 2.58 -64.61 11.87
C GLY A 157 1.46 -65.56 12.34
N CYS A 158 0.75 -66.24 11.42
CA CYS A 158 -0.42 -67.05 11.75
C CYS A 158 -0.06 -68.42 12.34
N THR A 159 1.09 -69.00 11.99
CA THR A 159 1.55 -70.30 12.53
C THR A 159 2.00 -70.24 13.99
N SER A 160 2.34 -69.04 14.47
CA SER A 160 2.67 -68.78 15.89
C SER A 160 1.44 -68.79 16.81
N ILE A 161 0.23 -68.67 16.26
CA ILE A 161 -1.02 -68.61 17.04
C ILE A 161 -1.39 -69.99 17.63
N ASP A 162 -1.05 -71.08 16.93
CA ASP A 162 -1.38 -72.45 17.36
C ASP A 162 -0.54 -72.89 18.59
N SER A 163 0.60 -72.23 18.86
CA SER A 163 1.46 -72.50 20.03
C SER A 163 1.22 -71.56 21.22
N MET A 164 0.41 -70.50 21.07
CA MET A 164 0.07 -69.61 22.19
C MET A 164 -0.83 -70.32 23.19
N THR A 165 -0.40 -70.35 24.45
CA THR A 165 -1.22 -70.84 25.55
C THR A 165 -2.30 -69.82 25.90
N CYS A 166 -3.39 -70.26 26.55
CA CYS A 166 -4.44 -69.34 27.02
C CYS A 166 -3.85 -68.28 28.00
N ALA A 167 -2.80 -68.62 28.75
CA ALA A 167 -2.05 -67.67 29.58
C ALA A 167 -1.39 -66.55 28.75
N ASP A 168 -0.79 -66.87 27.60
CA ASP A 168 -0.18 -65.88 26.72
C ASP A 168 -1.22 -64.92 26.12
N ILE A 169 -2.40 -65.44 25.77
CA ILE A 169 -3.52 -64.65 25.26
C ILE A 169 -4.04 -63.69 26.35
N THR A 170 -4.21 -64.15 27.58
CA THR A 170 -4.66 -63.28 28.69
C THR A 170 -3.65 -62.18 29.01
N ASN A 171 -2.35 -62.50 28.99
CA ASN A 171 -1.28 -61.51 29.16
C ASN A 171 -1.24 -60.48 28.02
N ALA A 172 -1.46 -60.92 26.78
CA ALA A 172 -1.55 -60.03 25.63
C ALA A 172 -2.78 -59.11 25.72
N CYS A 173 -3.96 -59.65 26.08
CA CYS A 173 -5.17 -58.86 26.36
C CYS A 173 -4.92 -57.81 27.46
N ALA A 174 -4.27 -58.20 28.57
CA ALA A 174 -3.98 -57.29 29.68
C ALA A 174 -3.03 -56.15 29.26
N LYS A 175 -1.95 -56.47 28.52
CA LYS A 175 -1.04 -55.47 27.95
C LYS A 175 -1.74 -54.54 26.97
N ALA A 176 -2.63 -55.06 26.14
CA ALA A 176 -3.41 -54.26 25.19
C ALA A 176 -4.36 -53.29 25.91
N LYS A 177 -5.07 -53.75 26.95
CA LYS A 177 -5.92 -52.87 27.80
C LYS A 177 -5.10 -51.76 28.43
N GLN A 178 -3.97 -52.10 29.06
CA GLN A 178 -3.07 -51.11 29.66
C GLN A 178 -2.50 -50.12 28.62
N ALA A 179 -2.20 -50.59 27.41
CA ALA A 179 -1.74 -49.72 26.32
C ALA A 179 -2.82 -48.73 25.85
N ILE A 180 -4.09 -49.16 25.80
CA ILE A 180 -5.23 -48.30 25.46
C ILE A 180 -5.42 -47.24 26.55
N GLU A 181 -5.44 -47.63 27.83
CA GLU A 181 -5.56 -46.70 28.96
C GLU A 181 -4.43 -45.66 28.96
N ASN A 182 -3.18 -46.10 28.79
CA ASN A 182 -2.02 -45.20 28.69
C ASN A 182 -2.11 -44.25 27.49
N ARG A 183 -2.67 -44.72 26.36
CA ARG A 183 -2.87 -43.89 25.18
C ARG A 183 -3.94 -42.83 25.44
N ASP A 184 -5.04 -43.21 26.08
CA ASP A 184 -6.14 -42.30 26.35
C ASP A 184 -5.72 -41.21 27.33
N VAL A 185 -4.93 -41.55 28.37
CA VAL A 185 -4.29 -40.56 29.26
C VAL A 185 -3.40 -39.59 28.47
N LYS A 186 -2.52 -40.10 27.60
CA LYS A 186 -1.66 -39.24 26.75
C LYS A 186 -2.46 -38.37 25.79
N LEU A 187 -3.58 -38.85 25.27
CA LEU A 187 -4.44 -38.06 24.38
C LEU A 187 -5.10 -36.92 25.13
N GLU A 188 -5.58 -37.15 26.36
CA GLU A 188 -6.14 -36.07 27.19
C GLU A 188 -5.07 -35.04 27.59
N GLU A 189 -3.85 -35.47 27.94
CA GLU A 189 -2.72 -34.57 28.18
C GLU A 189 -2.37 -33.73 26.94
N VAL A 190 -2.33 -34.36 25.75
CA VAL A 190 -2.05 -33.66 24.50
C VAL A 190 -3.17 -32.67 24.16
N LYS A 191 -4.44 -33.04 24.37
CA LYS A 191 -5.59 -32.14 24.17
C LYS A 191 -5.53 -30.94 25.11
N ALA A 192 -5.26 -31.17 26.40
CA ALA A 192 -5.11 -30.10 27.38
C ALA A 192 -3.97 -29.15 27.00
N ARG A 193 -2.82 -29.69 26.60
CA ARG A 193 -1.67 -28.88 26.14
C ARG A 193 -1.97 -28.09 24.86
N ILE A 194 -2.76 -28.65 23.94
CA ILE A 194 -3.19 -27.93 22.72
C ILE A 194 -4.15 -26.80 23.08
N ALA A 195 -5.11 -27.04 23.99
CA ALA A 195 -6.06 -26.02 24.45
C ALA A 195 -5.37 -24.87 25.20
N GLU A 196 -4.39 -25.19 26.05
CA GLU A 196 -3.57 -24.17 26.73
C GLU A 196 -2.74 -23.36 25.73
N LYS A 197 -2.12 -24.03 24.74
CA LYS A 197 -1.35 -23.32 23.70
C LYS A 197 -2.25 -22.48 22.78
N SER A 198 -3.44 -22.95 22.45
CA SER A 198 -4.35 -22.22 21.56
C SER A 198 -4.86 -20.94 22.23
N THR A 199 -5.21 -20.99 23.52
CA THR A 199 -5.60 -19.82 24.30
C THR A 199 -4.45 -18.82 24.45
N ALA A 200 -3.25 -19.28 24.81
CA ALA A 200 -2.08 -18.40 24.90
C ALA A 200 -1.67 -17.75 23.56
N VAL A 201 -1.88 -18.45 22.44
CA VAL A 201 -1.66 -17.87 21.10
C VAL A 201 -2.73 -16.85 20.76
N ALA A 202 -3.99 -17.12 21.08
CA ALA A 202 -5.09 -16.17 20.86
C ALA A 202 -4.86 -14.85 21.63
N GLU A 203 -4.49 -14.92 22.90
CA GLU A 203 -4.17 -13.74 23.73
C GLU A 203 -2.98 -12.94 23.16
N LYS A 204 -1.93 -13.63 22.70
CA LYS A 204 -0.78 -12.97 22.04
C LYS A 204 -1.15 -12.32 20.71
N LEU A 205 -2.13 -12.84 19.99
CA LEU A 205 -2.59 -12.24 18.74
C LEU A 205 -3.44 -10.99 19.02
N GLU A 206 -4.35 -11.04 19.99
CA GLU A 206 -5.16 -9.88 20.37
C GLU A 206 -4.28 -8.72 20.89
N THR A 207 -3.36 -8.99 21.83
CA THR A 207 -2.42 -7.97 22.32
C THR A 207 -1.54 -7.37 21.20
N ARG A 208 -1.13 -8.19 20.22
CA ARG A 208 -0.40 -7.67 19.05
C ARG A 208 -1.29 -6.77 18.19
N LYS A 209 -2.54 -7.15 17.94
CA LYS A 209 -3.48 -6.33 17.14
C LYS A 209 -3.69 -4.96 17.79
N GLU A 210 -3.89 -4.91 19.10
CA GLU A 210 -4.02 -3.66 19.87
C GLU A 210 -2.76 -2.80 19.75
N GLN A 211 -1.57 -3.37 19.98
CA GLN A 211 -0.31 -2.64 19.82
C GLN A 211 -0.08 -2.15 18.38
N PHE A 212 -0.51 -2.90 17.36
CA PHE A 212 -0.41 -2.48 15.97
C PHE A 212 -1.38 -1.33 15.67
N ALA A 213 -2.59 -1.35 16.22
CA ALA A 213 -3.56 -0.27 16.07
C ALA A 213 -3.02 1.03 16.71
N GLU A 214 -2.57 0.97 17.97
CA GLU A 214 -1.99 2.12 18.67
C GLU A 214 -0.78 2.71 17.94
N LYS A 215 0.15 1.84 17.49
CA LYS A 215 1.32 2.29 16.71
C LYS A 215 0.91 2.92 15.39
N LYS A 216 -0.10 2.38 14.71
CA LYS A 216 -0.59 2.93 13.44
C LYS A 216 -1.18 4.33 13.64
N GLU A 217 -1.96 4.55 14.69
CA GLU A 217 -2.50 5.85 15.05
C GLU A 217 -1.40 6.85 15.43
N ALA A 218 -0.45 6.44 16.28
CA ALA A 218 0.68 7.28 16.65
C ALA A 218 1.55 7.69 15.44
N LEU A 219 1.79 6.77 14.51
CA LEU A 219 2.51 7.07 13.27
C LEU A 219 1.73 7.99 12.34
N ALA A 220 0.40 7.86 12.28
CA ALA A 220 -0.45 8.74 11.49
C ALA A 220 -0.42 10.19 12.03
N GLU A 221 -0.50 10.37 13.36
CA GLU A 221 -0.40 11.69 13.98
C GLU A 221 1.00 12.31 13.80
N GLN A 222 2.07 11.53 13.99
CA GLN A 222 3.42 12.01 13.72
C GLN A 222 3.62 12.40 12.24
N ALA A 223 2.99 11.69 11.31
CA ALA A 223 3.04 12.06 9.90
C ALA A 223 2.34 13.40 9.66
N LYS A 224 1.14 13.61 10.22
CA LYS A 224 0.41 14.89 10.14
C LYS A 224 1.24 16.05 10.68
N GLU A 225 1.88 15.89 11.83
CA GLU A 225 2.75 16.91 12.42
C GLU A 225 3.94 17.26 11.53
N ARG A 226 4.61 16.24 10.97
CA ARG A 226 5.75 16.45 10.05
C ARG A 226 5.33 17.20 8.78
N ILE A 227 4.16 16.88 8.23
CA ILE A 227 3.60 17.52 7.04
C ILE A 227 3.27 18.97 7.35
N LYS A 228 2.58 19.24 8.47
CA LYS A 228 2.26 20.59 8.93
C LYS A 228 3.52 21.42 9.13
N ALA A 229 4.53 20.90 9.84
CA ALA A 229 5.78 21.59 10.09
C ALA A 229 6.60 21.83 8.80
N TYR A 230 6.53 20.93 7.83
CA TYR A 230 7.13 21.14 6.52
C TYR A 230 6.43 22.25 5.75
N ALA A 231 5.10 22.22 5.66
CA ALA A 231 4.31 23.20 4.93
C ALA A 231 4.48 24.62 5.51
N ILE A 232 4.43 24.77 6.84
CA ILE A 232 4.67 26.07 7.51
C ILE A 232 6.02 26.65 7.11
N ARG A 233 7.10 25.85 7.17
CA ARG A 233 8.44 26.31 6.80
C ARG A 233 8.55 26.73 5.33
N VAL A 234 7.78 26.09 4.44
CA VAL A 234 7.76 26.46 3.02
C VAL A 234 7.00 27.78 2.84
N ILE A 235 5.82 27.92 3.45
CA ILE A 235 5.03 29.16 3.43
C ILE A 235 5.88 30.34 3.91
N GLU A 236 6.51 30.22 5.09
CA GLU A 236 7.36 31.27 5.65
C GLU A 236 8.48 31.71 4.69
N ARG A 237 9.12 30.75 4.00
CA ARG A 237 10.20 31.06 3.04
C ARG A 237 9.67 31.77 1.80
N VAL A 238 8.53 31.35 1.27
CA VAL A 238 7.92 31.97 0.07
C VAL A 238 7.39 33.36 0.42
N THR A 239 6.72 33.53 1.57
CA THR A 239 6.28 34.84 2.07
C THR A 239 7.46 35.80 2.23
N ALA A 240 8.56 35.35 2.85
CA ALA A 240 9.76 36.17 2.98
C ALA A 240 10.39 36.52 1.60
N ALA A 241 10.29 35.64 0.61
CA ALA A 241 10.74 35.93 -0.75
C ALA A 241 9.85 36.99 -1.42
N ILE A 242 8.53 36.89 -1.27
CA ILE A 242 7.55 37.88 -1.76
C ILE A 242 7.87 39.25 -1.17
N GLU A 243 8.01 39.37 0.14
CA GLU A 243 8.32 40.65 0.81
C GLU A 243 9.62 41.29 0.31
N ARG A 244 10.66 40.48 0.03
CA ARG A 244 11.93 40.97 -0.52
C ARG A 244 11.76 41.49 -1.95
N LEU A 245 10.94 40.83 -2.76
CA LEU A 245 10.67 41.26 -4.14
C LEU A 245 9.77 42.49 -4.19
N GLU A 246 8.81 42.64 -3.27
CA GLU A 246 7.99 43.85 -3.14
C GLU A 246 8.86 45.06 -2.81
N LYS A 247 9.76 44.95 -1.83
CA LYS A 247 10.74 46.00 -1.53
C LYS A 247 11.66 46.31 -2.71
N LEU A 248 11.97 45.31 -3.55
CA LEU A 248 12.76 45.53 -4.76
C LEU A 248 11.95 46.29 -5.83
N ALA A 249 10.67 45.94 -6.01
CA ALA A 249 9.76 46.66 -6.90
C ALA A 249 9.66 48.14 -6.49
N ASP A 250 9.43 48.43 -5.20
CA ASP A 250 9.35 49.80 -4.69
C ASP A 250 10.64 50.60 -4.94
N ARG A 251 11.80 49.94 -4.84
CA ARG A 251 13.11 50.55 -5.15
C ARG A 251 13.27 50.84 -6.64
N ILE A 252 12.74 49.98 -7.51
CA ILE A 252 12.77 50.19 -8.97
C ILE A 252 11.82 51.33 -9.33
N ASP A 253 10.62 51.39 -8.77
CA ASP A 253 9.67 52.50 -8.95
C ASP A 253 10.29 53.83 -8.52
N SER A 254 10.96 53.86 -7.37
CA SER A 254 11.70 55.06 -6.91
C SER A 254 12.81 55.47 -7.88
N ARG A 255 13.46 54.52 -8.56
CA ARG A 255 14.48 54.81 -9.58
C ARG A 255 13.85 55.32 -10.88
N ILE A 256 12.74 54.73 -11.32
CA ILE A 256 11.96 55.20 -12.48
C ILE A 256 11.61 56.68 -12.29
N ALA A 257 11.00 57.03 -11.15
CA ALA A 257 10.61 58.41 -10.85
C ALA A 257 11.79 59.40 -10.84
N LYS A 258 12.97 58.96 -10.36
CA LYS A 258 14.20 59.77 -10.38
C LYS A 258 14.74 59.96 -11.79
N THR A 259 14.71 58.93 -12.63
CA THR A 259 15.15 59.01 -14.03
C THR A 259 14.24 59.94 -14.84
N GLU A 260 12.92 59.83 -14.67
CA GLU A 260 11.94 60.72 -15.32
C GLU A 260 12.11 62.18 -14.89
N SER A 261 12.43 62.42 -13.62
CA SER A 261 12.69 63.77 -13.10
C SER A 261 14.01 64.37 -13.60
N ALA A 262 15.02 63.53 -13.87
CA ALA A 262 16.35 63.98 -14.29
C ALA A 262 16.42 64.27 -15.80
N SER A 263 15.70 63.49 -16.61
CA SER A 263 15.76 63.56 -18.07
C SER A 263 14.34 63.57 -18.64
N SER A 264 13.87 64.73 -19.10
CA SER A 264 12.53 64.90 -19.67
C SER A 264 12.26 64.04 -20.93
N SER A 265 13.30 63.44 -21.51
CA SER A 265 13.23 62.60 -22.71
C SER A 265 13.59 61.13 -22.47
N ALA A 266 13.73 60.70 -21.21
CA ALA A 266 14.01 59.30 -20.88
C ALA A 266 12.75 58.44 -21.03
N ASP A 267 12.78 57.44 -21.92
CA ASP A 267 11.69 56.48 -22.06
C ASP A 267 11.79 55.39 -20.98
N THR A 268 10.94 55.48 -19.96
CA THR A 268 10.82 54.52 -18.85
C THR A 268 9.63 53.58 -19.00
N SER A 269 8.91 53.63 -20.13
CA SER A 269 7.63 52.93 -20.32
C SER A 269 7.75 51.41 -20.17
N GLU A 270 8.81 50.80 -20.72
CA GLU A 270 9.07 49.37 -20.63
C GLU A 270 9.33 48.93 -19.18
N ALA A 271 10.18 49.67 -18.44
CA ALA A 271 10.50 49.37 -17.05
C ALA A 271 9.24 49.44 -16.17
N THR A 272 8.40 50.45 -16.36
CA THR A 272 7.13 50.60 -15.65
C THR A 272 6.18 49.43 -15.93
N SER A 273 6.06 49.01 -17.20
CA SER A 273 5.26 47.83 -17.56
C SER A 273 5.77 46.55 -16.91
N LEU A 274 7.09 46.33 -16.90
CA LEU A 274 7.69 45.13 -16.30
C LEU A 274 7.54 45.08 -14.77
N VAL A 275 7.57 46.23 -14.08
CA VAL A 275 7.28 46.29 -12.64
C VAL A 275 5.81 46.00 -12.37
N SER A 276 4.89 46.52 -13.19
CA SER A 276 3.46 46.20 -13.09
C SER A 276 3.21 44.69 -13.24
N ASP A 277 3.78 44.06 -14.27
CA ASP A 277 3.72 42.60 -14.48
C ASP A 277 4.26 41.83 -13.26
N ALA A 278 5.39 42.27 -12.71
CA ALA A 278 5.97 41.63 -11.52
C ALA A 278 5.02 41.69 -10.32
N ARG A 279 4.35 42.83 -10.10
CA ARG A 279 3.36 42.99 -9.02
C ARG A 279 2.16 42.06 -9.20
N ILE A 280 1.70 41.84 -10.43
CA ILE A 280 0.62 40.88 -10.74
C ILE A 280 1.05 39.47 -10.32
N HIS A 281 2.26 39.04 -10.68
CA HIS A 281 2.77 37.71 -10.29
C HIS A 281 3.00 37.58 -8.77
N LEU A 282 3.40 38.66 -8.08
CA LEU A 282 3.50 38.66 -6.61
C LEU A 282 2.12 38.53 -5.95
N ALA A 283 1.09 39.17 -6.50
CA ALA A 283 -0.29 39.02 -6.02
C ALA A 283 -0.79 37.58 -6.21
N ALA A 284 -0.57 36.99 -7.39
CA ALA A 284 -0.91 35.59 -7.66
C ALA A 284 -0.19 34.62 -6.71
N ALA A 285 1.09 34.87 -6.40
CA ALA A 285 1.84 34.08 -5.44
C ALA A 285 1.23 34.14 -4.02
N LYS A 286 0.75 35.31 -3.58
CA LYS A 286 0.06 35.48 -2.28
C LYS A 286 -1.27 34.73 -2.23
N GLU A 287 -2.03 34.76 -3.32
CA GLU A 287 -3.28 34.01 -3.47
C GLU A 287 -3.01 32.49 -3.37
N SER A 288 -2.05 31.98 -4.14
CA SER A 288 -1.67 30.56 -4.10
C SER A 288 -1.20 30.10 -2.71
N LEU A 289 -0.51 30.96 -1.94
CA LEU A 289 -0.15 30.65 -0.56
C LEU A 289 -1.36 30.59 0.37
N THR A 290 -2.34 31.46 0.16
CA THR A 290 -3.59 31.48 0.94
C THR A 290 -4.40 30.20 0.67
N ASP A 291 -4.49 29.80 -0.60
CA ASP A 291 -5.12 28.54 -1.01
C ASP A 291 -4.39 27.34 -0.42
N ALA A 292 -3.05 27.33 -0.50
CA ALA A 292 -2.25 26.25 0.06
C ALA A 292 -2.42 26.11 1.58
N SER A 293 -2.56 27.21 2.33
CA SER A 293 -2.82 27.20 3.76
C SER A 293 -4.23 26.66 4.10
N THR A 294 -5.22 26.98 3.26
CA THR A 294 -6.59 26.49 3.41
C THR A 294 -6.63 24.98 3.15
N LEU A 295 -6.07 24.54 2.03
CA LEU A 295 -5.95 23.13 1.66
C LEU A 295 -5.17 22.30 2.68
N LEU A 296 -4.10 22.87 3.26
CA LEU A 296 -3.37 22.22 4.35
C LEU A 296 -4.27 21.98 5.56
N SER A 297 -5.08 22.96 5.95
CA SER A 297 -5.96 22.85 7.11
C SER A 297 -7.07 21.81 6.87
N ASP A 298 -7.65 21.81 5.67
CA ASP A 298 -8.69 20.85 5.29
C ASP A 298 -8.17 19.42 5.18
N SER A 299 -6.98 19.25 4.59
CA SER A 299 -6.39 17.93 4.36
C SER A 299 -5.87 17.25 5.63
N LEU A 300 -5.58 18.01 6.69
CA LEU A 300 -5.25 17.44 8.00
C LEU A 300 -6.48 16.78 8.66
N VAL A 301 -7.70 17.11 8.23
CA VAL A 301 -8.95 16.52 8.74
C VAL A 301 -9.25 15.17 8.10
N THR A 302 -8.89 14.96 6.82
CA THR A 302 -9.35 13.81 6.03
C THR A 302 -8.61 12.48 6.30
N ASN A 303 -7.71 12.41 7.28
CA ASN A 303 -6.90 11.24 7.65
C ASN A 303 -6.04 10.61 6.52
N ASP A 304 -6.06 11.13 5.30
CA ASP A 304 -5.17 10.70 4.22
C ASP A 304 -3.99 11.67 4.07
N ALA A 305 -2.93 11.39 4.83
CA ALA A 305 -1.72 12.18 4.83
C ALA A 305 -1.04 12.25 3.45
N ARG A 306 -1.23 11.25 2.57
CA ARG A 306 -0.51 11.19 1.30
C ARG A 306 -1.11 12.13 0.27
N SER A 307 -2.42 12.05 0.04
CA SER A 307 -3.09 12.99 -0.87
C SER A 307 -2.96 14.44 -0.39
N ALA A 308 -3.03 14.67 0.93
CA ALA A 308 -2.77 15.96 1.57
C ALA A 308 -1.43 16.56 1.13
N THR A 309 -0.35 15.76 1.17
CA THR A 309 0.99 16.27 0.81
C THR A 309 1.13 16.64 -0.65
N ASP A 310 0.49 15.90 -1.55
CA ASP A 310 0.60 16.15 -2.98
C ASP A 310 -0.17 17.42 -3.38
N ILE A 311 -1.36 17.63 -2.80
CA ILE A 311 -2.14 18.87 -2.97
C ILE A 311 -1.35 20.09 -2.49
N VAL A 312 -0.80 20.02 -1.26
CA VAL A 312 0.00 21.12 -0.71
C VAL A 312 1.25 21.37 -1.55
N ARG A 313 1.92 20.31 -2.02
CA ARG A 313 3.12 20.45 -2.86
C ARG A 313 2.83 21.16 -4.17
N GLU A 314 1.71 20.83 -4.83
CA GLU A 314 1.35 21.47 -6.10
C GLU A 314 0.99 22.95 -5.92
N ALA A 315 0.23 23.28 -4.88
CA ALA A 315 -0.08 24.68 -4.56
C ALA A 315 1.19 25.50 -4.23
N MET A 316 2.12 24.93 -3.46
CA MET A 316 3.42 25.57 -3.17
C MET A 316 4.29 25.74 -4.42
N LYS A 317 4.23 24.79 -5.37
CA LYS A 317 4.95 24.87 -6.63
C LYS A 317 4.43 26.03 -7.48
N SER A 318 3.11 26.18 -7.59
CA SER A 318 2.49 27.32 -8.30
C SER A 318 2.91 28.67 -7.71
N ALA A 319 2.92 28.79 -6.38
CA ALA A 319 3.42 30.00 -5.70
C ALA A 319 4.91 30.26 -5.99
N ALA A 320 5.74 29.22 -5.98
CA ALA A 320 7.17 29.33 -6.26
C ALA A 320 7.46 29.76 -7.71
N ASP A 321 6.71 29.21 -8.68
CA ASP A 321 6.83 29.58 -10.09
C ASP A 321 6.45 31.05 -10.31
N SER A 322 5.37 31.52 -9.66
CA SER A 322 4.96 32.93 -9.70
C SER A 322 6.02 33.87 -9.11
N VAL A 323 6.64 33.51 -7.99
CA VAL A 323 7.76 34.27 -7.39
C VAL A 323 8.98 34.30 -8.33
N ARG A 324 9.27 33.21 -9.04
CA ARG A 324 10.35 33.15 -10.01
C ARG A 324 10.10 34.09 -11.19
N THR A 325 8.90 34.05 -11.77
CA THR A 325 8.52 34.94 -12.87
C THR A 325 8.55 36.41 -12.44
N ALA A 326 8.06 36.73 -11.24
CA ALA A 326 8.16 38.10 -10.69
C ALA A 326 9.61 38.57 -10.60
N ARG A 327 10.53 37.72 -10.10
CA ARG A 327 11.96 38.04 -10.03
C ARG A 327 12.55 38.29 -11.43
N GLU A 328 12.23 37.44 -12.40
CA GLU A 328 12.71 37.58 -13.79
C GLU A 328 12.26 38.93 -14.38
N LYS A 329 10.99 39.30 -14.20
CA LYS A 329 10.44 40.60 -14.62
C LYS A 329 11.14 41.79 -13.96
N LEU A 330 11.39 41.75 -12.65
CA LEU A 330 12.11 42.81 -11.94
C LEU A 330 13.57 42.93 -12.41
N THR A 331 14.23 41.81 -12.74
CA THR A 331 15.60 41.86 -13.30
C THR A 331 15.63 42.46 -14.71
N SER A 332 14.62 42.16 -15.54
CA SER A 332 14.48 42.79 -16.87
C SER A 332 14.17 44.28 -16.76
N ALA A 333 13.30 44.70 -15.83
CA ALA A 333 13.01 46.11 -15.58
C ALA A 333 14.29 46.88 -15.20
N LEU A 334 15.13 46.28 -14.35
CA LEU A 334 16.41 46.86 -13.98
C LEU A 334 17.39 46.93 -15.16
N ALA A 335 17.37 45.96 -16.08
CA ALA A 335 18.18 46.00 -17.29
C ALA A 335 17.75 47.13 -18.24
N SER A 336 16.43 47.29 -18.46
CA SER A 336 15.86 48.37 -19.26
C SER A 336 16.20 49.76 -18.68
N LEU A 337 16.13 49.93 -17.36
CA LEU A 337 16.57 51.18 -16.71
C LEU A 337 18.05 51.50 -16.92
N LYS A 338 18.92 50.49 -16.96
CA LYS A 338 20.36 50.68 -17.18
C LYS A 338 20.68 51.16 -18.59
N SER A 339 19.88 50.81 -19.60
CA SER A 339 20.07 51.32 -20.96
C SER A 339 19.66 52.78 -21.12
N VAL A 340 18.76 53.29 -20.25
CA VAL A 340 18.27 54.67 -20.33
C VAL A 340 19.26 55.67 -19.72
N THR A 341 19.98 55.29 -18.67
CA THR A 341 21.01 56.14 -18.09
C THR A 341 22.31 55.95 -18.87
N PRO A 342 22.77 56.91 -19.71
CA PRO A 342 24.09 56.82 -20.29
C PRO A 342 25.09 56.77 -19.13
N VAL A 343 25.79 55.65 -19.00
CA VAL A 343 26.90 55.56 -18.07
C VAL A 343 27.95 56.49 -18.65
N ASP A 344 28.10 57.69 -18.08
CA ASP A 344 29.22 58.58 -18.37
C ASP A 344 30.50 57.86 -17.92
N THR A 345 31.02 56.96 -18.75
CA THR A 345 32.29 56.25 -18.56
C THR A 345 33.49 57.19 -18.77
N SER A 346 33.35 58.49 -18.49
CA SER A 346 34.37 59.51 -18.75
C SER A 346 35.29 59.77 -17.56
N SER A 347 35.36 58.89 -16.55
CA SER A 347 36.42 58.95 -15.55
C SER A 347 37.70 58.33 -16.12
N ASP A 348 38.45 59.15 -16.86
CA ASP A 348 39.87 59.40 -16.66
C ASP A 348 40.61 58.30 -15.87
N ASN A 349 41.14 57.32 -16.60
CA ASN A 349 42.19 56.42 -16.11
C ASN A 349 43.54 57.10 -16.37
N THR A 350 43.84 58.13 -15.60
CA THR A 350 45.16 58.78 -15.55
C THR A 350 45.93 58.24 -14.35
N LEU A 351 46.71 57.18 -14.59
CA LEU A 351 47.85 56.79 -13.76
C LEU A 351 49.07 56.54 -14.64
#